data_AF-A0A0X3Y6A6-F1
#
_entry.id   AF-A0A0X3Y6A6-F1
#
_cell.length_a   1.000
_cell.length_b   1.000
_cell.length_c   1.000
_cell.angle_alpha   90.00
_cell.angle_beta   90.00
_cell.angle_gamma   90.00
#
_symmetry.space_group_name_H-M   'P 1'
#
loop_
_entity.id
_entity.type
_entity.pdbx_description
1 polymer ?
#
loop_
_entity_poly.entity_id
_entity_poly.type
_entity_poly.pdbx_seq_one_letter_code
_entity_poly.pdbx_strand_id
1 'polypeptide(L)' 'MEERRYLNFNLDHGYPVGKGIYYECIICGDVIPSHPEEGMGCSCRNIFIDVDAGRVSIKNESQFKAFEKREQKGG' A
#
# COMPACT_ATOMS: atom_id res chain seq x y z
N MET A 1 -12.33 17.03 -0.80
CA MET A 1 -12.60 15.72 -1.42
C MET A 1 -11.27 14.99 -1.49
N GLU A 2 -11.18 13.79 -0.92
CA GLU A 2 -9.96 12.97 -0.99
C GLU A 2 -9.87 12.36 -2.39
N GLU A 3 -8.91 12.81 -3.21
CA GLU A 3 -8.67 12.21 -4.52
C GLU A 3 -7.82 10.94 -4.33
N ARG A 4 -8.47 9.78 -4.40
CA ARG A 4 -7.81 8.47 -4.44
C ARG A 4 -7.65 8.08 -5.90
N ARG A 5 -6.40 7.98 -6.36
CA ARG A 5 -6.11 7.52 -7.71
C ARG A 5 -5.52 6.12 -7.65
N TYR A 6 -6.33 5.13 -8.02
CA TYR A 6 -5.89 3.75 -8.10
C TYR A 6 -4.82 3.60 -9.17
N LEU A 7 -3.70 3.00 -8.78
CA LEU A 7 -2.57 2.77 -9.66
C LEU A 7 -2.79 1.42 -10.35
N ASN A 8 -2.69 1.41 -11.69
CA ASN A 8 -2.59 0.17 -12.45
C ASN A 8 -1.09 -0.13 -12.64
N PHE A 9 -0.58 -1.11 -11.89
CA PHE A 9 0.81 -1.53 -11.92
C PHE A 9 0.89 -3.04 -12.13
N ASN A 10 1.99 -3.49 -12.71
CA ASN A 10 2.25 -4.90 -12.91
C ASN A 10 3.05 -5.44 -11.72
N LEU A 11 2.49 -6.45 -11.05
CA LEU A 11 3.10 -7.14 -9.91
C LEU A 11 4.46 -7.77 -10.28
N ASP A 12 4.62 -8.15 -11.55
CA ASP A 12 5.86 -8.75 -12.07
C ASP A 12 7.05 -7.77 -12.04
N HIS A 13 6.77 -6.46 -12.08
CA HIS A 13 7.78 -5.40 -11.99
C HIS A 13 7.96 -4.86 -10.56
N GLY A 14 7.24 -5.41 -9.58
CA GLY A 14 7.26 -4.99 -8.19
C GLY A 14 6.13 -4.03 -7.81
N TYR A 15 6.10 -3.66 -6.53
CA TYR A 15 5.03 -2.86 -5.94
C TYR A 15 5.37 -1.37 -5.89
N PRO A 16 4.41 -0.48 -6.19
CA PRO A 16 4.66 0.96 -6.17
C PRO A 16 4.81 1.44 -4.72
N VAL A 17 6.01 1.94 -4.37
CA VAL A 17 6.33 2.50 -3.06
C VAL A 17 6.57 3.99 -3.17
N GLY A 18 5.96 4.79 -2.29
CA GLY A 18 6.17 6.23 -2.30
C GLY A 18 5.41 7.00 -1.21
N LYS A 19 5.88 8.22 -0.93
CA LYS A 19 5.19 9.16 -0.04
C LYS A 19 3.86 9.56 -0.67
N GLY A 20 2.77 9.02 -0.14
CA GLY A 20 1.41 9.20 -0.67
C GLY A 20 0.84 7.99 -1.40
N ILE A 21 1.55 6.85 -1.46
CA ILE A 21 1.00 5.59 -1.99
C ILE A 21 0.54 4.71 -0.83
N TYR A 22 -0.65 4.15 -0.97
CA TYR A 22 -1.32 3.32 0.02
C TYR A 22 -1.78 2.01 -0.61
N TYR A 23 -1.83 0.99 0.23
CA TYR A 23 -2.10 -0.40 -0.05
C TYR A 23 -3.41 -0.79 0.64
N GLU A 24 -4.43 -1.09 -0.15
CA GLU A 24 -5.75 -1.53 0.29
C GLU A 24 -5.83 -3.05 0.20
N CYS A 25 -6.07 -3.70 1.33
CA CYS A 25 -6.34 -5.12 1.38
C CYS A 25 -7.82 -5.38 1.12
N ILE A 26 -8.15 -6.09 0.04
CA ILE A 26 -9.54 -6.41 -0.29
C ILE A 26 -10.11 -7.52 0.62
N ILE A 27 -9.24 -8.30 1.25
CA ILE A 27 -9.64 -9.39 2.17
C ILE A 27 -10.25 -8.85 3.47
N CYS A 28 -9.60 -7.86 4.09
CA CYS A 28 -10.02 -7.31 5.38
C CYS A 28 -10.48 -5.85 5.31
N GLY A 29 -10.23 -5.15 4.21
CA GLY A 29 -10.53 -3.73 4.04
C GLY A 29 -9.50 -2.78 4.65
N ASP A 30 -8.43 -3.30 5.27
CA ASP A 30 -7.37 -2.47 5.86
C ASP A 30 -6.61 -1.68 4.79
N VAL A 31 -6.21 -0.46 5.16
CA VAL A 31 -5.39 0.43 4.32
C VAL A 31 -4.07 0.68 5.04
N ILE A 32 -2.97 0.35 4.37
CA ILE A 32 -1.61 0.50 4.89
C ILE A 32 -0.84 1.48 4.00
N PRO A 33 -0.08 2.44 4.54
CA PRO A 33 0.85 3.22 3.73
C PRO A 33 1.93 2.29 3.12
N SER A 34 2.27 2.50 1.85
CA SER A 34 3.33 1.72 1.17
C SER A 34 4.72 1.94 1.76
N HIS A 35 4.90 3.06 2.46
CA HIS A 35 6.16 3.46 3.11
C HIS A 35 5.87 3.95 4.53
N PRO A 36 5.55 3.02 5.46
CA PRO A 36 5.40 3.35 6.87
C PRO A 36 6.77 3.65 7.49
N GLU A 37 6.78 4.37 8.62
CA GLU A 37 8.00 4.61 9.39
C GLU A 37 8.49 3.34 10.10
N GLU A 38 7.58 2.43 10.42
CA GLU A 38 7.87 1.15 11.09
C GLU A 38 7.20 -0.01 10.35
N GLY A 39 7.77 -1.21 10.46
CA GLY A 39 7.21 -2.41 9.84
C GLY A 39 5.77 -2.67 10.30
N MET A 40 4.83 -2.76 9.37
CA MET A 40 3.41 -2.96 9.68
C MET A 40 2.71 -3.84 8.65
N GLY A 41 1.60 -4.44 9.05
CA GLY A 41 0.78 -5.30 8.20
C GLY A 41 -0.71 -5.16 8.49
N CYS A 42 -1.54 -5.65 7.57
CA CYS A 42 -2.99 -5.63 7.75
C CYS A 42 -3.44 -6.69 8.76
N SER A 43 -4.67 -6.59 9.24
CA SER A 43 -5.23 -7.51 10.24
C SER A 43 -5.18 -8.98 9.79
N CYS A 44 -5.44 -9.26 8.50
CA CYS A 44 -5.37 -10.61 7.95
C CYS A 44 -3.95 -11.07 7.56
N ARG A 45 -2.92 -10.23 7.74
CA ARG A 45 -1.53 -10.49 7.35
C ARG A 45 -1.37 -10.89 5.88
N ASN A 46 -2.25 -10.39 5.01
CA ASN A 46 -2.13 -10.51 3.57
C ASN A 46 -1.04 -9.58 3.03
N ILE A 47 -0.98 -8.36 3.56
CA ILE A 47 0.01 -7.33 3.24
C ILE A 47 0.86 -7.13 4.49
N PHE A 48 2.18 -7.25 4.33
CA PHE A 48 3.14 -7.00 5.38
C PHE A 48 4.32 -6.23 4.79
N ILE A 49 4.64 -5.09 5.38
CA ILE A 49 5.75 -4.23 4.97
C ILE A 49 6.82 -4.33 6.05
N ASP A 50 7.99 -4.79 5.64
CA ASP A 50 9.18 -4.86 6.47
C ASP A 50 10.10 -3.71 6.06
N VAL A 51 10.10 -2.64 6.88
CA VAL A 51 10.87 -1.43 6.62
C VAL A 51 12.37 -1.68 6.85
N ASP A 52 12.71 -2.48 7.87
CA ASP A 52 14.09 -2.85 8.20
C ASP A 52 14.77 -3.62 7.05
N ALA A 53 14.03 -4.55 6.42
CA ALA A 53 14.52 -5.30 5.26
C ALA A 53 14.25 -4.57 3.92
N GLY A 54 13.45 -3.51 3.92
CA GLY A 54 13.01 -2.80 2.72
C GLY A 54 12.18 -3.66 1.76
N ARG A 55 11.33 -4.55 2.29
CA ARG A 55 10.56 -5.53 1.51
C ARG A 55 9.08 -5.46 1.81
N VAL A 56 8.26 -5.74 0.82
CA VAL A 56 6.83 -5.99 1.01
C VAL A 56 6.53 -7.44 0.67
N SER A 57 5.77 -8.08 1.55
CA SER A 57 5.23 -9.43 1.36
C SER A 57 3.74 -9.33 1.16
N ILE A 58 3.26 -9.73 -0.03
CA ILE A 58 1.84 -9.85 -0.33
C ILE A 58 1.52 -11.30 -0.59
N LYS A 59 0.64 -11.89 0.23
CA LYS A 59 0.26 -13.31 0.09
C LYS A 59 -0.69 -13.56 -1.08
N ASN A 60 -1.66 -12.67 -1.26
CA ASN A 60 -2.66 -12.76 -2.30
C ASN A 60 -2.77 -11.43 -3.04
N GLU A 61 -2.07 -11.37 -4.16
CA GLU A 61 -1.94 -10.17 -4.99
C GLU A 61 -3.24 -9.84 -5.74
N SER A 62 -4.11 -10.83 -5.99
CA SER A 62 -5.44 -10.64 -6.56
C SER A 62 -6.43 -9.96 -5.59
N GLN A 63 -6.12 -9.94 -4.29
CA GLN A 63 -6.94 -9.35 -3.24
C GLN A 63 -6.27 -8.10 -2.65
N PHE A 64 -5.59 -7.35 -3.52
CA PHE A 64 -4.79 -6.20 -3.17
C PHE A 64 -4.99 -5.09 -4.21
N LYS A 65 -5.06 -3.84 -3.76
CA LYS A 65 -5.06 -2.66 -4.62
C LYS A 65 -4.10 -1.63 -4.06
N ALA A 66 -3.41 -0.89 -4.95
CA ALA A 66 -2.66 0.30 -4.54
C ALA A 66 -3.31 1.55 -5.10
N PHE A 67 -3.27 2.63 -4.33
CA PHE A 67 -3.75 3.94 -4.75
C PHE A 67 -2.83 5.03 -4.22
N GLU A 68 -2.63 6.09 -5.02
CA GLU A 68 -2.06 7.33 -4.50
C GLU A 68 -3.16 8.16 -3.84
N LYS A 69 -2.85 8.74 -2.68
CA LYS A 69 -3.64 9.77 -2.03
C LYS A 69 -2.82 11.05 -2.09
N ARG A 70 -3.32 12.05 -2.81
CA ARG A 70 -2.73 13.38 -2.79
C ARG A 70 -3.23 14.10 -1.55
N GLU A 71 -2.38 14.23 -0.54
CA GLU A 71 -2.58 15.25 0.48
C GLU A 71 -2.38 16.61 -0.20
N GLN A 72 -3.46 17.35 -0.43
CA GLN A 72 -3.37 18.77 -0.72
C GLN A 72 -2.78 19.44 0.53
N LYS A 73 -1.46 19.61 0.58
CA LYS A 73 -0.85 20.59 1.46
C LYS A 73 -1.34 21.96 1.03
N GLY A 74 -2.41 22.43 1.67
CA GLY A 74 -2.81 23.82 1.61
C GLY A 74 -1.87 24.66 2.48
N GLY A 75 -1.45 25.81 1.95
CA GLY A 75 -0.84 26.92 2.69
C GLY A 75 0.65 27.08 2.50
#